data_AF-A0A932YQI5-F1
#
_entry.id   AF-A0A932YQI5-F1
#
_cell.length_a   1.000
_cell.length_b   1.000
_cell.length_c   1.000
_cell.angle_alpha   90.00
_cell.angle_beta   90.00
_cell.angle_gamma   90.00
#
_symmetry.space_group_name_H-M   'P 1'
#
loop_
_entity.id
_entity.type
_entity.pdbx_description
1 polymer ?
#
loop_
_entity_poly.entity_id
_entity_poly.type
_entity_poly.pdbx_seq_one_letter_code
_entity_poly.pdbx_strand_id
1 'polypeptide(L)'
;MDFKVVPRFDLSLQDLAAFHRAGHSVTKSPHVGNWYPNNLAVASLGIPMSIYDRTIGTRDRNFHPHKVIVDGGSEEIANPAILTTHARVIGESSWFPDRFPMGSRVLDGHVQAIRDAVPGANCEVFTDYLRRHINRVLAILEVVTKRFPRLWRRFVDQNGIVSERACLSWSSVTYDGGVYGLTNDEFGWLIPNELNVLLDGVLEAAHHNESVVYHLSGPDMIGYIDGYAILLANAHQELRERLDWVPKTVELHVVPVAAMRFAVPETRRRALDALMDGLLAIYAWRTARGEQIPPGSNGNRRIAAMETVEEKTEHRRMKSRLRELAAECPEVWYDITKGSFVSQYDLLASGTRIYVHPWAAAAPIALLQYTEQYAASLLQQRNSRSGAVEAAK
;
A
#
# COMPACT_ATOMS: atom_id res chain seq x y z
N MET A 1 -25.97 -7.45 5.25
CA MET A 1 -24.64 -7.86 5.72
C MET A 1 -24.15 -6.77 6.64
N ASP A 2 -23.78 -7.14 7.87
CA ASP A 2 -23.47 -6.18 8.92
C ASP A 2 -21.99 -5.78 8.94
N PHE A 3 -21.13 -6.53 8.25
CA PHE A 3 -19.80 -6.08 7.86
C PHE A 3 -19.74 -6.08 6.33
N LYS A 4 -19.44 -4.94 5.73
CA LYS A 4 -19.31 -4.78 4.29
C LYS A 4 -17.95 -4.21 3.96
N VAL A 5 -17.36 -4.69 2.88
CA VAL A 5 -16.17 -4.08 2.30
C VAL A 5 -16.57 -3.41 1.00
N VAL A 6 -16.23 -2.13 0.87
CA VAL A 6 -16.65 -1.29 -0.26
C VAL A 6 -15.40 -0.70 -0.91
N PRO A 7 -15.00 -1.16 -2.11
CA PRO A 7 -13.94 -0.52 -2.87
C PRO A 7 -14.35 0.92 -3.25
N ARG A 8 -13.48 1.90 -2.98
CA ARG A 8 -13.72 3.32 -3.29
C ARG A 8 -12.64 3.84 -4.24
N PHE A 9 -13.03 4.05 -5.49
CA PHE A 9 -12.16 4.63 -6.53
C PHE A 9 -12.49 6.11 -6.82
N ASP A 10 -13.56 6.62 -6.23
CA ASP A 10 -14.10 7.97 -6.42
C ASP A 10 -13.46 9.01 -5.49
N LEU A 11 -12.73 8.57 -4.46
CA LEU A 11 -12.05 9.44 -3.49
C LEU A 11 -10.66 9.84 -3.98
N SER A 12 -10.16 11.00 -3.52
CA SER A 12 -8.78 11.47 -3.70
C SER A 12 -7.97 11.39 -2.39
N LEU A 13 -6.65 11.60 -2.45
CA LEU A 13 -5.85 11.73 -1.21
C LEU A 13 -6.21 12.99 -0.41
N GLN A 14 -6.60 14.08 -1.08
CA GLN A 14 -7.06 15.28 -0.41
C GLN A 14 -8.36 15.04 0.37
N ASP A 15 -9.30 14.27 -0.20
CA ASP A 15 -10.54 13.89 0.50
C ASP A 15 -10.21 13.08 1.75
N LEU A 16 -9.33 12.08 1.63
CA LEU A 16 -8.92 11.22 2.75
C LEU A 16 -8.20 12.00 3.85
N ALA A 17 -7.30 12.90 3.48
CA ALA A 17 -6.64 13.78 4.43
C ALA A 17 -7.64 14.75 5.09
N ALA A 18 -8.66 15.21 4.36
CA ALA A 18 -9.73 16.03 4.92
C ALA A 18 -10.62 15.24 5.89
N PHE A 19 -10.99 14.00 5.56
CA PHE A 19 -11.73 13.11 6.46
C PHE A 19 -10.97 12.85 7.75
N HIS A 20 -9.66 12.56 7.66
CA HIS A 20 -8.82 12.39 8.84
C HIS A 20 -8.81 13.64 9.73
N ARG A 21 -8.60 14.83 9.13
CA ARG A 21 -8.64 16.10 9.87
C ARG A 21 -9.99 16.40 10.50
N ALA A 22 -11.07 15.88 9.94
CA ALA A 22 -12.42 15.98 10.49
C ALA A 22 -12.70 14.95 11.62
N GLY A 23 -11.74 14.07 11.94
CA GLY A 23 -11.85 13.09 13.02
C GLY A 23 -12.39 11.71 12.60
N HIS A 24 -12.63 11.49 11.30
CA HIS A 24 -13.05 10.19 10.79
C HIS A 24 -11.91 9.16 10.81
N SER A 25 -12.25 7.88 10.86
CA SER A 25 -11.24 6.81 10.77
C SER A 25 -10.69 6.71 9.34
N VAL A 26 -9.42 7.08 9.20
CA VAL A 26 -8.65 6.95 7.97
C VAL A 26 -7.28 6.40 8.32
N THR A 27 -6.95 5.22 7.81
CA THR A 27 -5.67 4.57 8.11
C THR A 27 -5.10 3.86 6.89
N LYS A 28 -3.80 3.68 6.87
CA LYS A 28 -3.08 2.86 5.89
C LYS A 28 -2.21 1.86 6.62
N SER A 29 -2.19 0.60 6.18
CA SER A 29 -1.31 -0.43 6.74
C SER A 29 -0.20 -0.85 5.77
N PRO A 30 0.83 -0.01 5.56
CA PRO A 30 1.99 -0.44 4.79
C PRO A 30 2.74 -1.52 5.57
N HIS A 31 3.47 -2.39 4.89
CA HIS A 31 4.37 -3.29 5.59
C HIS A 31 5.66 -2.56 6.00
N VAL A 32 6.35 -3.12 6.99
CA VAL A 32 7.72 -2.73 7.30
C VAL A 32 8.64 -3.01 6.11
N GLY A 33 9.59 -2.10 5.85
CA GLY A 33 10.56 -2.22 4.77
C GLY A 33 10.72 -0.92 3.98
N ASN A 34 10.91 -1.06 2.68
CA ASN A 34 11.16 0.04 1.74
C ASN A 34 9.83 0.63 1.25
N TRP A 35 9.55 1.87 1.62
CA TRP A 35 8.33 2.59 1.25
C TRP A 35 8.52 3.30 -0.08
N TYR A 36 7.88 2.76 -1.11
CA TYR A 36 7.81 3.35 -2.45
C TYR A 36 6.96 4.65 -2.46
N PRO A 37 7.01 5.46 -3.54
CA PRO A 37 6.58 6.87 -3.50
C PRO A 37 5.14 7.12 -3.03
N ASN A 38 4.21 6.22 -3.31
CA ASN A 38 2.82 6.39 -2.87
C ASN A 38 2.66 6.32 -1.33
N ASN A 39 3.44 5.51 -0.63
CA ASN A 39 3.36 5.35 0.82
C ASN A 39 3.97 6.59 1.48
N LEU A 40 5.08 7.09 0.92
CA LEU A 40 5.69 8.36 1.31
C LEU A 40 4.72 9.53 1.09
N ALA A 41 4.01 9.54 -0.05
CA ALA A 41 2.99 10.54 -0.34
C ALA A 41 1.86 10.53 0.71
N VAL A 42 1.30 9.36 1.02
CA VAL A 42 0.24 9.24 2.05
C VAL A 42 0.76 9.69 3.42
N ALA A 43 1.95 9.24 3.81
CA ALA A 43 2.56 9.62 5.09
C ALA A 43 2.82 11.14 5.18
N SER A 44 3.24 11.78 4.08
CA SER A 44 3.48 13.24 4.03
C SER A 44 2.22 14.08 4.21
N LEU A 45 1.04 13.50 4.01
CA LEU A 45 -0.26 14.15 4.24
C LEU A 45 -0.75 14.00 5.69
N GLY A 46 0.04 13.36 6.56
CA GLY A 46 -0.30 13.15 7.97
C GLY A 46 -1.36 12.07 8.21
N ILE A 47 -1.69 11.27 7.19
CA ILE A 47 -2.61 10.14 7.36
C ILE A 47 -1.94 9.08 8.27
N PRO A 48 -2.63 8.56 9.29
CA PRO A 48 -2.11 7.50 10.15
C PRO A 48 -1.65 6.26 9.38
N MET A 49 -0.46 5.76 9.74
CA MET A 49 0.18 4.60 9.15
C MET A 49 0.40 3.52 10.21
N SER A 50 -0.31 2.40 10.07
CA SER A 50 -0.18 1.22 10.92
C SER A 50 0.77 0.21 10.28
N ILE A 51 2.05 0.28 10.63
CA ILE A 51 3.13 -0.46 9.94
C ILE A 51 3.03 -1.95 10.28
N TYR A 52 2.61 -2.77 9.32
CA TYR A 52 2.50 -4.21 9.49
C TYR A 52 3.90 -4.84 9.56
N ASP A 53 4.26 -5.34 10.73
CA ASP A 53 5.61 -5.83 11.09
C ASP A 53 5.77 -7.35 10.96
N ARG A 54 4.69 -8.09 10.76
CA ARG A 54 4.68 -9.57 10.73
C ARG A 54 4.81 -10.11 9.31
N THR A 55 5.88 -9.70 8.62
CA THR A 55 6.16 -10.06 7.22
C THR A 55 7.39 -10.95 7.11
N ILE A 56 7.50 -11.67 5.99
CA ILE A 56 8.67 -12.51 5.68
C ILE A 56 9.26 -12.01 4.37
N GLY A 57 10.55 -11.69 4.35
CA GLY A 57 11.23 -11.10 3.20
C GLY A 57 11.06 -11.87 1.88
N THR A 58 11.15 -13.20 1.92
CA THR A 58 10.95 -14.06 0.74
C THR A 58 9.53 -14.00 0.15
N ARG A 59 8.53 -13.61 0.94
CA ARG A 59 7.12 -13.53 0.53
C ARG A 59 6.69 -12.11 0.23
N ASP A 60 7.27 -11.13 0.92
CA ASP A 60 6.97 -9.72 0.75
C ASP A 60 7.81 -9.09 -0.36
N ARG A 61 7.29 -9.23 -1.59
CA ARG A 61 7.90 -8.66 -2.80
C ARG A 61 7.61 -7.17 -2.99
N ASN A 62 6.82 -6.55 -2.12
CA ASN A 62 6.44 -5.15 -2.30
C ASN A 62 7.33 -4.23 -1.45
N PHE A 63 7.68 -4.66 -0.23
CA PHE A 63 8.43 -3.85 0.72
C PHE A 63 9.85 -4.35 0.99
N HIS A 64 10.15 -5.63 0.68
CA HIS A 64 11.49 -6.21 0.82
C HIS A 64 12.15 -5.90 2.18
N PRO A 65 11.55 -6.26 3.33
CA PRO A 65 12.03 -5.84 4.65
C PRO A 65 13.47 -6.25 4.96
N HIS A 66 13.95 -7.32 4.32
CA HIS A 66 15.31 -7.84 4.44
C HIS A 66 16.36 -7.03 3.65
N LYS A 67 15.95 -5.98 2.93
CA LYS A 67 16.81 -5.16 2.09
C LYS A 67 16.71 -3.68 2.44
N VAL A 68 17.76 -2.95 2.10
CA VAL A 68 17.72 -1.50 1.88
C VAL A 68 17.65 -1.27 0.37
N ILE A 69 16.83 -0.32 -0.09
CA ILE A 69 16.69 0.04 -1.51
C ILE A 69 17.00 1.52 -1.68
N VAL A 70 17.96 1.85 -2.55
CA VAL A 70 18.40 3.21 -2.87
C VAL A 70 18.60 3.30 -4.38
N ASP A 71 17.96 4.29 -5.02
CA ASP A 71 18.04 4.59 -6.45
C ASP A 71 17.80 3.34 -7.35
N GLY A 72 16.85 2.49 -6.94
CA GLY A 72 16.53 1.23 -7.60
C GLY A 72 17.59 0.11 -7.47
N GLY A 73 18.71 0.37 -6.79
CA GLY A 73 19.64 -0.63 -6.29
C GLY A 73 19.15 -1.23 -4.96
N SER A 74 19.65 -2.42 -4.60
CA SER A 74 19.30 -3.05 -3.32
C SER A 74 20.47 -3.76 -2.66
N GLU A 75 20.53 -3.70 -1.33
CA GLU A 75 21.48 -4.39 -0.48
C GLU A 75 20.72 -5.28 0.50
N GLU A 76 21.08 -6.56 0.59
CA GLU A 76 20.51 -7.48 1.58
C GLU A 76 21.18 -7.27 2.93
N ILE A 77 20.40 -6.94 3.95
CA ILE A 77 20.88 -6.66 5.30
C ILE A 77 20.47 -7.72 6.32
N ALA A 78 19.56 -8.64 5.96
CA ALA A 78 19.02 -9.66 6.86
C ALA A 78 18.56 -10.91 6.12
N ASN A 79 18.41 -12.02 6.85
CA ASN A 79 17.92 -13.26 6.27
C ASN A 79 16.44 -13.12 5.83
N PRO A 80 16.13 -13.31 4.52
CA PRO A 80 14.77 -13.12 4.00
C PRO A 80 13.76 -14.17 4.47
N ALA A 81 14.21 -15.29 5.04
CA ALA A 81 13.33 -16.38 5.49
C ALA A 81 12.80 -16.16 6.92
N ILE A 82 13.34 -15.19 7.65
CA ILE A 82 12.97 -14.90 9.04
C ILE A 82 11.87 -13.84 9.08
N LEU A 83 10.91 -13.98 10.00
CA LEU A 83 9.89 -12.97 10.27
C LEU A 83 10.54 -11.63 10.67
N THR A 84 10.10 -10.51 10.09
CA THR A 84 10.78 -9.22 10.25
C THR A 84 10.94 -8.76 11.70
N THR A 85 9.99 -9.10 12.58
CA THR A 85 10.08 -8.82 14.02
C THR A 85 11.25 -9.51 14.73
N HIS A 86 11.72 -10.65 14.20
CA HIS A 86 12.87 -11.43 14.67
C HIS A 86 14.14 -11.18 13.85
N ALA A 87 14.00 -10.71 12.61
CA ALA A 87 15.10 -10.50 11.69
C ALA A 87 16.15 -9.54 12.27
N ARG A 88 17.40 -10.00 12.26
CA ARG A 88 18.57 -9.24 12.70
C ARG A 88 19.41 -8.85 11.51
N VAL A 89 20.09 -7.71 11.64
CA VAL A 89 21.07 -7.28 10.65
C VAL A 89 22.26 -8.25 10.66
N ILE A 90 22.57 -8.85 9.51
CA ILE A 90 23.65 -9.84 9.32
C ILE A 90 24.84 -9.29 8.52
N GLY A 91 24.70 -8.10 7.97
CA GLY A 91 25.73 -7.36 7.23
C GLY A 91 25.51 -5.88 7.45
N GLU A 92 26.58 -5.14 7.72
CA GLU A 92 26.51 -3.68 7.85
C GLU A 92 26.12 -3.09 6.49
N SER A 93 25.10 -2.21 6.49
CA SER A 93 24.69 -1.55 5.25
C SER A 93 25.76 -0.57 4.80
N SER A 94 26.19 -0.70 3.55
CA SER A 94 27.12 0.25 2.91
C SER A 94 26.51 1.65 2.72
N TRP A 95 25.18 1.76 2.69
CA TRP A 95 24.48 3.05 2.55
C TRP A 95 24.11 3.69 3.89
N PHE A 96 23.71 2.89 4.88
CA PHE A 96 23.23 3.39 6.18
C PHE A 96 23.77 2.58 7.36
N PRO A 97 25.10 2.59 7.60
CA PRO A 97 25.73 1.75 8.63
C PRO A 97 25.20 2.05 10.04
N ASP A 98 25.06 3.33 10.39
CA ASP A 98 24.57 3.76 11.71
C ASP A 98 23.12 3.36 12.00
N ARG A 99 22.33 3.13 10.94
CA ARG A 99 20.91 2.79 11.04
C ARG A 99 20.68 1.28 11.09
N PHE A 100 21.58 0.53 10.47
CA PHE A 100 21.57 -0.93 10.45
C PHE A 100 22.87 -1.47 11.02
N PRO A 101 23.17 -1.24 12.31
CA PRO A 101 24.34 -1.83 12.94
C PRO A 101 24.16 -3.36 13.05
N MET A 102 25.25 -4.11 12.90
CA MET A 102 25.27 -5.57 12.98
C MET A 102 24.54 -6.08 14.23
N GLY A 103 23.64 -7.07 14.07
CA GLY A 103 22.87 -7.68 15.15
C GLY A 103 21.66 -6.88 15.66
N SER A 104 21.46 -5.65 15.19
CA SER A 104 20.26 -4.86 15.52
C SER A 104 18.99 -5.42 14.86
N ARG A 105 17.81 -4.97 15.32
CA ARG A 105 16.53 -5.36 14.70
C ARG A 105 16.33 -4.59 13.41
N VAL A 106 16.01 -5.32 12.35
CA VAL A 106 15.71 -4.73 11.04
C VAL A 106 14.48 -3.81 11.10
N LEU A 107 13.46 -4.21 11.89
CA LEU A 107 12.26 -3.41 12.14
C LEU A 107 12.58 -1.99 12.61
N ASP A 108 13.45 -1.86 13.62
CA ASP A 108 13.75 -0.57 14.26
C ASP A 108 14.43 0.38 13.27
N GLY A 109 15.38 -0.14 12.47
CA GLY A 109 16.08 0.65 11.45
C GLY A 109 15.13 1.19 10.37
N HIS A 110 14.20 0.37 9.85
CA HIS A 110 13.21 0.80 8.86
C HIS A 110 12.21 1.81 9.43
N VAL A 111 11.68 1.56 10.64
CA VAL A 111 10.73 2.48 11.29
C VAL A 111 11.37 3.83 11.56
N GLN A 112 12.62 3.84 12.04
CA GLN A 112 13.36 5.08 12.24
C GLN A 112 13.65 5.79 10.91
N ALA A 113 13.98 5.06 9.84
CA ALA A 113 14.20 5.65 8.51
C ALA A 113 12.98 6.43 8.03
N ILE A 114 11.79 5.88 8.22
CA ILE A 114 10.53 6.52 7.80
C ILE A 114 10.28 7.80 8.61
N ARG A 115 10.47 7.74 9.94
CA ARG A 115 10.29 8.91 10.83
C ARG A 115 11.24 10.04 10.46
N ASP A 116 12.50 9.71 10.14
CA ASP A 116 13.49 10.70 9.74
C ASP A 116 13.20 11.27 8.33
N ALA A 117 12.79 10.42 7.39
CA ALA A 117 12.52 10.81 6.01
C ALA A 117 11.26 11.67 5.87
N VAL A 118 10.28 11.44 6.75
CA VAL A 118 9.01 12.17 6.77
C VAL A 118 8.70 12.64 8.21
N PRO A 119 9.33 13.74 8.69
CA PRO A 119 9.26 14.21 10.09
C PRO A 119 7.88 14.59 10.66
N GLY A 120 6.78 14.33 9.95
CA GLY A 120 5.40 14.51 10.42
C GLY A 120 4.53 13.27 10.22
N ALA A 121 5.12 12.15 9.79
CA ALA A 121 4.36 10.92 9.57
C ALA A 121 3.86 10.36 10.90
N ASN A 122 2.55 10.13 10.98
CA ASN A 122 1.92 9.47 12.12
C ASN A 122 2.05 7.94 11.96
N CYS A 123 3.18 7.40 12.40
CA CYS A 123 3.53 5.99 12.22
C CYS A 123 3.56 5.23 13.55
N GLU A 124 2.79 4.15 13.62
CA GLU A 124 2.80 3.17 14.71
C GLU A 124 3.01 1.76 14.13
N VAL A 125 3.74 0.90 14.83
CA VAL A 125 3.86 -0.50 14.42
C VAL A 125 2.56 -1.25 14.77
N PHE A 126 2.08 -2.11 13.87
CA PHE A 126 0.80 -2.81 14.03
C PHE A 126 0.71 -3.62 15.32
N THR A 127 1.80 -4.26 15.75
CA THR A 127 1.85 -4.94 17.05
C THR A 127 1.57 -3.99 18.22
N ASP A 128 2.11 -2.77 18.20
CA ASP A 128 1.87 -1.77 19.27
C ASP A 128 0.43 -1.25 19.23
N TYR A 129 -0.11 -0.99 18.04
CA TYR A 129 -1.52 -0.66 17.83
C TYR A 129 -2.44 -1.71 18.48
N LEU A 130 -2.22 -3.00 18.17
CA LEU A 130 -3.03 -4.07 18.74
C LEU A 130 -2.88 -4.20 20.26
N ARG A 131 -1.69 -3.94 20.82
CA ARG A 131 -1.45 -3.97 22.27
C ARG A 131 -2.22 -2.88 23.01
N ARG A 132 -2.35 -1.68 22.44
CA ARG A 132 -3.21 -0.62 23.01
C ARG A 132 -4.67 -1.07 23.12
N HIS A 133 -5.08 -2.03 22.29
CA HIS A 133 -6.42 -2.59 22.26
C HIS A 133 -6.49 -4.06 22.74
N ILE A 134 -5.47 -4.55 23.46
CA ILE A 134 -5.28 -5.99 23.71
C ILE A 134 -6.51 -6.72 24.26
N ASN A 135 -7.23 -6.15 25.22
CA ASN A 135 -8.42 -6.77 25.80
C ASN A 135 -9.53 -6.96 24.75
N ARG A 136 -9.76 -5.95 23.89
CA ARG A 136 -10.73 -6.01 22.80
C ARG A 136 -10.29 -6.97 21.71
N VAL A 137 -9.00 -6.93 21.36
CA VAL A 137 -8.40 -7.82 20.36
C VAL A 137 -8.55 -9.28 20.79
N LEU A 138 -8.14 -9.63 22.01
CA LEU A 138 -8.24 -11.01 22.51
C LEU A 138 -9.69 -11.49 22.61
N ALA A 139 -10.63 -10.62 23.01
CA ALA A 139 -12.06 -10.95 23.03
C ALA A 139 -12.60 -11.25 21.61
N ILE A 140 -12.23 -10.42 20.61
CA ILE A 140 -12.58 -10.66 19.21
C ILE A 140 -12.00 -12.00 18.75
N LEU A 141 -10.70 -12.21 18.95
CA LEU A 141 -9.99 -13.40 18.49
C LEU A 141 -10.57 -14.66 19.14
N GLU A 142 -10.89 -14.64 20.43
CA GLU A 142 -11.52 -15.77 21.12
C GLU A 142 -12.87 -16.13 20.50
N VAL A 143 -13.76 -15.15 20.34
CA VAL A 143 -15.11 -15.36 19.78
C VAL A 143 -15.03 -15.97 18.39
N VAL A 144 -14.22 -15.36 17.52
CA VAL A 144 -14.09 -15.77 16.13
C VAL A 144 -13.40 -17.13 16.00
N THR A 145 -12.37 -17.39 16.81
CA THR A 145 -11.65 -18.67 16.79
C THR A 145 -12.52 -19.84 17.23
N LYS A 146 -13.44 -19.64 18.19
CA LYS A 146 -14.42 -20.67 18.57
C LYS A 146 -15.27 -21.13 17.39
N ARG A 147 -15.61 -20.22 16.47
CA ARG A 147 -16.43 -20.51 15.29
C ARG A 147 -15.60 -20.95 14.08
N PHE A 148 -14.43 -20.36 13.89
CA PHE A 148 -13.58 -20.54 12.71
C PHE A 148 -12.13 -20.91 13.09
N PRO A 149 -11.89 -22.02 13.81
CA PRO A 149 -10.55 -22.34 14.31
C PRO A 149 -9.53 -22.61 13.18
N ARG A 150 -10.01 -23.07 12.02
CA ARG A 150 -9.19 -23.40 10.83
C ARG A 150 -8.57 -22.20 10.11
N LEU A 151 -8.90 -20.97 10.51
CA LEU A 151 -8.24 -19.76 10.00
C LEU A 151 -6.79 -19.69 10.48
N TRP A 152 -6.53 -20.18 11.70
CA TRP A 152 -5.19 -20.22 12.26
C TRP A 152 -4.38 -21.35 11.62
N ARG A 153 -3.42 -20.93 10.80
CA ARG A 153 -2.56 -21.86 10.04
C ARG A 153 -1.09 -21.61 10.22
N ARG A 154 -0.70 -20.46 10.78
CA ARG A 154 0.69 -20.01 10.81
C ARG A 154 1.17 -19.89 12.25
N PHE A 155 2.29 -20.53 12.54
CA PHE A 155 2.96 -20.47 13.84
C PHE A 155 4.40 -20.03 13.62
N VAL A 156 4.84 -19.02 14.38
CA VAL A 156 6.22 -18.55 14.39
C VAL A 156 6.94 -19.13 15.60
N ASP A 157 8.14 -19.69 15.40
CA ASP A 157 8.99 -20.16 16.48
C ASP A 157 9.90 -19.05 17.05
N GLN A 158 10.72 -19.40 18.05
CA GLN A 158 11.64 -18.46 18.70
C GLN A 158 12.71 -17.88 17.77
N ASN A 159 12.99 -18.57 16.65
CA ASN A 159 13.95 -18.11 15.65
C ASN A 159 13.28 -17.25 14.56
N GLY A 160 11.97 -17.01 14.65
CA GLY A 160 11.23 -16.28 13.64
C GLY A 160 10.89 -17.11 12.40
N ILE A 161 11.04 -18.43 12.45
CA ILE A 161 10.67 -19.32 11.35
C ILE A 161 9.17 -19.59 11.41
N VAL A 162 8.48 -19.34 10.29
CA VAL A 162 7.04 -19.56 10.19
C VAL A 162 6.75 -20.94 9.59
N SER A 163 6.00 -21.74 10.34
CA SER A 163 5.54 -23.08 9.95
C SER A 163 4.02 -23.13 9.81
N GLU A 164 3.53 -24.06 9.00
CA GLU A 164 2.10 -24.35 8.94
C GLU A 164 1.71 -25.34 10.05
N ARG A 165 0.66 -25.02 10.80
CA ARG A 165 0.11 -25.86 11.87
C ARG A 165 -1.41 -25.79 11.88
N ALA A 166 -2.06 -26.89 12.22
CA ALA A 166 -3.50 -26.92 12.38
C ALA A 166 -3.87 -26.48 13.81
N CYS A 167 -4.72 -25.45 13.93
CA CYS A 167 -5.32 -25.07 15.19
C CYS A 167 -6.73 -25.66 15.30
N LEU A 168 -7.03 -26.29 16.43
CA LEU A 168 -8.33 -26.94 16.66
C LEU A 168 -9.29 -26.07 17.48
N SER A 169 -8.78 -25.15 18.30
CA SER A 169 -9.60 -24.36 19.22
C SER A 169 -8.85 -23.12 19.74
N TRP A 170 -9.57 -22.21 20.40
CA TRP A 170 -8.95 -21.09 21.13
C TRP A 170 -8.04 -21.57 22.27
N SER A 171 -8.40 -22.66 22.94
CA SER A 171 -7.55 -23.26 23.98
C SER A 171 -6.21 -23.73 23.40
N SER A 172 -6.20 -24.24 22.15
CA SER A 172 -4.95 -24.56 21.45
C SER A 172 -4.12 -23.30 21.18
N VAL A 173 -4.74 -22.20 20.75
CA VAL A 173 -4.03 -20.93 20.56
C VAL A 173 -3.34 -20.47 21.84
N THR A 174 -4.07 -20.49 22.96
CA THR A 174 -3.55 -20.03 24.25
C THR A 174 -2.50 -20.96 24.85
N TYR A 175 -2.69 -22.29 24.76
CA TYR A 175 -1.76 -23.27 25.32
C TYR A 175 -0.48 -23.45 24.49
N ASP A 176 -0.58 -23.46 23.15
CA ASP A 176 0.53 -23.78 22.26
C ASP A 176 1.50 -22.60 22.03
N GLY A 177 1.40 -21.52 22.81
CA GLY A 177 2.32 -20.38 22.75
C GLY A 177 1.64 -19.01 22.70
N GLY A 178 0.31 -18.95 22.60
CA GLY A 178 -0.44 -17.71 22.57
C GLY A 178 -0.49 -17.05 21.19
N VAL A 179 -0.98 -15.81 21.16
CA VAL A 179 -1.01 -14.95 19.96
C VAL A 179 0.28 -14.14 19.90
N TYR A 180 1.05 -14.36 18.84
CA TYR A 180 2.34 -13.71 18.65
C TYR A 180 2.23 -12.18 18.64
N GLY A 181 3.12 -11.52 19.39
CA GLY A 181 3.19 -10.08 19.59
C GLY A 181 2.14 -9.51 20.54
N LEU A 182 1.19 -10.31 21.04
CA LEU A 182 0.16 -9.86 21.99
C LEU A 182 0.31 -10.50 23.35
N THR A 183 0.28 -11.83 23.41
CA THR A 183 0.42 -12.59 24.65
C THR A 183 1.80 -13.24 24.79
N ASN A 184 2.56 -13.29 23.70
CA ASN A 184 3.92 -13.83 23.65
C ASN A 184 4.69 -13.13 22.53
N ASP A 185 5.87 -12.59 22.86
CA ASP A 185 6.69 -11.81 21.94
C ASP A 185 7.81 -12.62 21.27
N GLU A 186 8.05 -13.83 21.76
CA GLU A 186 9.13 -14.69 21.29
C GLU A 186 8.64 -15.68 20.22
N PHE A 187 7.45 -16.25 20.41
CA PHE A 187 6.87 -17.25 19.51
C PHE A 187 5.33 -17.27 19.65
N GLY A 188 4.64 -17.95 18.73
CA GLY A 188 3.19 -18.14 18.86
C GLY A 188 2.45 -18.16 17.53
N TRP A 189 1.12 -18.10 17.61
CA TRP A 189 0.24 -18.08 16.46
C TRP A 189 0.18 -16.69 15.82
N LEU A 190 0.35 -16.65 14.50
CA LEU A 190 0.16 -15.42 13.72
C LEU A 190 -1.31 -15.23 13.40
N ILE A 191 -1.83 -14.03 13.66
CA ILE A 191 -3.21 -13.66 13.33
C ILE A 191 -3.44 -13.86 11.82
N PRO A 192 -4.52 -14.56 11.41
CA PRO A 192 -4.89 -14.71 10.00
C PRO A 192 -5.18 -13.36 9.37
N ASN A 193 -4.86 -13.20 8.08
CA ASN A 193 -5.03 -11.91 7.38
C ASN A 193 -6.50 -11.46 7.38
N GLU A 194 -7.42 -12.42 7.26
CA GLU A 194 -8.87 -12.19 7.34
C GLU A 194 -9.25 -11.56 8.68
N LEU A 195 -8.62 -12.00 9.77
CA LEU A 195 -8.88 -11.45 11.10
C LEU A 195 -8.22 -10.09 11.29
N ASN A 196 -7.08 -9.80 10.66
CA ASN A 196 -6.52 -8.45 10.67
C ASN A 196 -7.49 -7.45 10.03
N VAL A 197 -8.09 -7.78 8.87
CA VAL A 197 -9.10 -6.92 8.21
C VAL A 197 -10.33 -6.70 9.10
N LEU A 198 -10.78 -7.76 9.78
CA LEU A 198 -11.88 -7.65 10.75
C LEU A 198 -11.51 -6.76 11.94
N LEU A 199 -10.31 -6.93 12.50
CA LEU A 199 -9.80 -6.13 13.62
C LEU A 199 -9.71 -4.66 13.23
N ASP A 200 -9.12 -4.34 12.08
CA ASP A 200 -9.02 -2.96 11.57
C ASP A 200 -10.41 -2.33 11.47
N GLY A 201 -11.37 -3.01 10.84
CA GLY A 201 -12.73 -2.47 10.70
C GLY A 201 -13.45 -2.28 12.03
N VAL A 202 -13.44 -3.29 12.91
CA VAL A 202 -14.21 -3.26 14.17
C VAL A 202 -13.59 -2.32 15.21
N LEU A 203 -12.26 -2.35 15.37
CA LEU A 203 -11.57 -1.52 16.36
C LEU A 203 -11.67 -0.04 15.99
N GLU A 204 -11.44 0.30 14.72
CA GLU A 204 -11.54 1.68 14.23
C GLU A 204 -12.96 2.21 14.35
N ALA A 205 -13.96 1.45 13.88
CA ALA A 205 -15.37 1.81 14.00
C ALA A 205 -15.77 2.05 15.47
N ALA A 206 -15.33 1.18 16.38
CA ALA A 206 -15.58 1.32 17.82
C ALA A 206 -14.80 2.48 18.45
N HIS A 207 -13.58 2.77 17.98
CA HIS A 207 -12.75 3.86 18.52
C HIS A 207 -13.31 5.23 18.15
N HIS A 208 -13.74 5.38 16.89
CA HIS A 208 -14.30 6.62 16.36
C HIS A 208 -15.81 6.75 16.61
N ASN A 209 -16.47 5.70 17.10
CA ASN A 209 -17.92 5.64 17.25
C ASN A 209 -18.66 5.90 15.91
N GLU A 210 -18.14 5.31 14.84
CA GLU A 210 -18.63 5.46 13.46
C GLU A 210 -18.82 4.08 12.83
N SER A 211 -19.73 3.97 11.87
CA SER A 211 -19.91 2.72 11.11
C SER A 211 -19.06 2.65 9.85
N VAL A 212 -18.39 3.74 9.46
CA VAL A 212 -17.61 3.83 8.22
C VAL A 212 -16.13 3.98 8.58
N VAL A 213 -15.30 3.14 7.99
CA VAL A 213 -13.84 3.13 8.20
C VAL A 213 -13.15 3.21 6.85
N TYR A 214 -12.24 4.16 6.65
CA TYR A 214 -11.47 4.28 5.42
C TYR A 214 -10.10 3.62 5.58
N HIS A 215 -9.86 2.55 4.83
CA HIS A 215 -8.59 1.84 4.85
C HIS A 215 -7.89 1.94 3.48
N LEU A 216 -6.76 2.62 3.45
CA LEU A 216 -5.96 2.81 2.25
C LEU A 216 -5.14 1.54 1.99
N SER A 217 -5.44 0.84 0.90
CA SER A 217 -4.81 -0.44 0.59
C SER A 217 -3.66 -0.35 -0.40
N GLY A 218 -2.79 -1.36 -0.35
CA GLY A 218 -1.88 -1.70 -1.45
C GLY A 218 -2.63 -2.35 -2.63
N PRO A 219 -1.89 -2.75 -3.68
CA PRO A 219 -2.47 -3.33 -4.90
C PRO A 219 -3.16 -4.69 -4.66
N ASP A 220 -2.69 -5.47 -3.70
CA ASP A 220 -3.14 -6.86 -3.55
C ASP A 220 -4.49 -7.00 -2.83
N MET A 221 -4.83 -6.06 -1.93
CA MET A 221 -6.02 -6.19 -1.07
C MET A 221 -7.32 -6.30 -1.87
N ILE A 222 -7.46 -5.48 -2.93
CA ILE A 222 -8.63 -5.51 -3.81
C ILE A 222 -8.80 -6.89 -4.46
N GLY A 223 -7.72 -7.61 -4.75
CA GLY A 223 -7.77 -8.89 -5.44
C GLY A 223 -8.33 -10.05 -4.61
N TYR A 224 -8.22 -9.99 -3.27
CA TYR A 224 -8.68 -11.09 -2.40
C TYR A 224 -9.87 -10.73 -1.51
N ILE A 225 -10.23 -9.44 -1.39
CA ILE A 225 -11.22 -9.00 -0.41
C ILE A 225 -12.62 -9.57 -0.66
N ASP A 226 -12.99 -9.78 -1.93
CA ASP A 226 -14.26 -10.42 -2.30
C ASP A 226 -14.36 -11.85 -1.74
N GLY A 227 -13.22 -12.55 -1.66
CA GLY A 227 -13.14 -13.89 -1.06
C GLY A 227 -13.37 -13.89 0.45
N TYR A 228 -13.27 -12.74 1.12
CA TYR A 228 -13.43 -12.61 2.57
C TYR A 228 -14.81 -12.11 2.99
N ALA A 229 -15.61 -11.53 2.09
CA ALA A 229 -16.84 -10.82 2.45
C ALA A 229 -17.81 -11.66 3.32
N ILE A 230 -18.08 -12.91 2.92
CA ILE A 230 -18.97 -13.82 3.67
C ILE A 230 -18.38 -14.16 5.05
N LEU A 231 -17.08 -14.45 5.10
CA LEU A 231 -16.39 -14.76 6.35
C LEU A 231 -16.43 -13.59 7.33
N LEU A 232 -16.11 -12.39 6.85
CA LEU A 232 -16.10 -11.16 7.65
C LEU A 232 -17.50 -10.82 8.18
N ALA A 233 -18.53 -10.93 7.34
CA ALA A 233 -19.92 -10.71 7.75
C ALA A 233 -20.37 -11.70 8.84
N ASN A 234 -20.05 -12.99 8.69
CA ASN A 234 -20.39 -14.01 9.69
C ASN A 234 -19.59 -13.81 10.99
N ALA A 235 -18.29 -13.54 10.89
CA ALA A 235 -17.46 -13.27 12.05
C ALA A 235 -17.96 -12.03 12.83
N HIS A 236 -18.30 -10.95 12.13
CA HIS A 236 -18.88 -9.76 12.74
C HIS A 236 -20.24 -10.02 13.40
N GLN A 237 -21.08 -10.85 12.80
CA GLN A 237 -22.34 -11.26 13.42
C GLN A 237 -22.10 -11.97 14.76
N GLU A 238 -21.19 -12.94 14.80
CA GLU A 238 -20.81 -13.67 16.02
C GLU A 238 -20.26 -12.73 17.10
N LEU A 239 -19.52 -11.70 16.70
CA LEU A 239 -19.01 -10.67 17.61
C LEU A 239 -20.13 -9.87 18.27
N ARG A 240 -21.10 -9.36 17.49
CA ARG A 240 -22.21 -8.57 18.05
C ARG A 240 -23.12 -9.36 18.98
N GLU A 241 -23.29 -10.65 18.73
CA GLU A 241 -24.10 -11.52 19.59
C GLU A 241 -23.45 -11.76 20.97
N ARG A 242 -22.14 -11.48 21.11
CA ARG A 242 -21.37 -11.81 22.32
C ARG A 242 -20.67 -10.62 22.98
N LEU A 243 -20.44 -9.54 22.25
CA LEU A 243 -19.70 -8.36 22.68
C LEU A 243 -20.57 -7.12 22.46
N ASP A 244 -20.92 -6.45 23.54
CA ASP A 244 -21.85 -5.31 23.58
C ASP A 244 -21.29 -4.01 22.95
N TRP A 245 -19.98 -3.85 22.94
CA TRP A 245 -19.29 -2.69 22.39
C TRP A 245 -19.06 -2.76 20.88
N VAL A 246 -19.33 -3.91 20.23
CA VAL A 246 -19.10 -4.08 18.80
C VAL A 246 -20.14 -3.29 18.00
N PRO A 247 -19.74 -2.46 17.03
CA PRO A 247 -20.67 -1.70 16.21
C PRO A 247 -21.73 -2.58 15.56
N LYS A 248 -22.97 -2.07 15.45
CA LYS A 248 -24.07 -2.81 14.81
C LYS A 248 -23.77 -3.13 13.35
N THR A 249 -23.08 -2.20 12.68
CA THR A 249 -22.70 -2.28 11.27
C THR A 249 -21.32 -1.66 11.08
N VAL A 250 -20.51 -2.27 10.22
CA VAL A 250 -19.22 -1.74 9.77
C VAL A 250 -19.17 -1.76 8.24
N GLU A 251 -18.86 -0.62 7.64
CA GLU A 251 -18.56 -0.46 6.22
C GLU A 251 -17.09 -0.06 6.09
N LEU A 252 -16.25 -1.05 5.76
CA LEU A 252 -14.83 -0.86 5.50
C LEU A 252 -14.64 -0.39 4.06
N HIS A 253 -14.39 0.91 3.89
CA HIS A 253 -14.14 1.54 2.61
C HIS A 253 -12.68 1.38 2.23
N VAL A 254 -12.39 0.53 1.25
CA VAL A 254 -11.02 0.21 0.83
C VAL A 254 -10.62 1.09 -0.35
N VAL A 255 -9.59 1.92 -0.17
CA VAL A 255 -9.13 2.86 -1.19
C VAL A 255 -7.79 2.39 -1.79
N PRO A 256 -7.73 2.04 -3.09
CA PRO A 256 -6.53 1.46 -3.70
C PRO A 256 -5.50 2.53 -4.08
N VAL A 257 -4.79 3.04 -3.08
CA VAL A 257 -3.78 4.10 -3.25
C VAL A 257 -2.49 3.65 -3.95
N ALA A 258 -2.44 2.41 -4.45
CA ALA A 258 -1.37 1.94 -5.34
C ALA A 258 -1.27 2.78 -6.63
N ALA A 259 -2.37 3.38 -7.06
CA ALA A 259 -2.43 4.26 -8.23
C ALA A 259 -1.83 5.67 -8.00
N MET A 260 -1.48 6.01 -6.76
CA MET A 260 -0.89 7.31 -6.41
C MET A 260 0.60 7.36 -6.80
N ARG A 261 0.89 7.31 -8.11
CA ARG A 261 2.27 7.24 -8.62
C ARG A 261 2.93 8.58 -8.89
N PHE A 262 2.16 9.65 -8.98
CA PHE A 262 2.67 10.99 -9.30
C PHE A 262 3.21 11.68 -8.04
N ALA A 263 4.20 11.02 -7.43
CA ALA A 263 4.96 11.51 -6.31
C ALA A 263 6.45 11.23 -6.57
N VAL A 264 7.30 12.23 -6.36
CA VAL A 264 8.73 12.18 -6.67
C VAL A 264 9.53 12.91 -5.58
N PRO A 265 10.83 12.70 -5.42
CA PRO A 265 11.67 13.58 -4.61
C PRO A 265 11.53 15.05 -5.04
N GLU A 266 11.57 16.02 -4.11
CA GLU A 266 11.37 17.47 -4.43
C GLU A 266 12.37 17.98 -5.49
N THR A 267 13.55 17.36 -5.59
CA THR A 267 14.55 17.66 -6.62
C THR A 267 14.06 17.38 -8.04
N ARG A 268 13.04 16.51 -8.20
CA ARG A 268 12.39 16.15 -9.46
C ARG A 268 11.08 16.90 -9.72
N ARG A 269 10.67 17.81 -8.82
CA ARG A 269 9.39 18.55 -8.90
C ARG A 269 9.12 19.15 -10.28
N ARG A 270 10.09 19.90 -10.84
CA ARG A 270 9.91 20.56 -12.15
C ARG A 270 9.64 19.58 -13.28
N ALA A 271 10.28 18.41 -13.25
CA ALA A 271 10.09 17.38 -14.25
C ALA A 271 8.68 16.77 -14.12
N LEU A 272 8.24 16.50 -12.88
CA LEU A 272 6.88 16.01 -12.63
C LEU A 272 5.81 17.03 -13.02
N ASP A 273 5.99 18.31 -12.69
CA ASP A 273 5.05 19.38 -13.06
C ASP A 273 4.90 19.45 -14.59
N ALA A 274 6.01 19.45 -15.32
CA ALA A 274 5.99 19.45 -16.79
C ALA A 274 5.34 18.19 -17.38
N LEU A 275 5.63 17.01 -16.81
CA LEU A 275 5.00 15.75 -17.18
C LEU A 275 3.47 15.82 -17.01
N MET A 276 3.01 16.35 -15.87
CA MET A 276 1.60 16.46 -15.55
C MET A 276 0.88 17.48 -16.45
N ASP A 277 1.49 18.65 -16.71
CA ASP A 277 0.96 19.63 -17.66
C ASP A 277 0.77 19.00 -19.05
N GLY A 278 1.77 18.22 -19.51
CA GLY A 278 1.69 17.49 -20.77
C GLY A 278 0.56 16.45 -20.80
N LEU A 279 0.39 15.67 -19.72
CA LEU A 279 -0.70 14.69 -19.60
C LEU A 279 -2.07 15.37 -19.62
N LEU A 280 -2.22 16.45 -18.85
CA LEU A 280 -3.47 17.21 -18.74
C LEU A 280 -3.83 17.92 -20.05
N ALA A 281 -2.83 18.44 -20.79
CA ALA A 281 -3.05 19.01 -22.12
C ALA A 281 -3.57 17.96 -23.10
N ILE A 282 -3.00 16.74 -23.10
CA ILE A 282 -3.51 15.64 -23.94
C ILE A 282 -4.92 15.25 -23.51
N TYR A 283 -5.20 15.15 -22.21
CA TYR A 283 -6.53 14.86 -21.70
C TYR A 283 -7.55 15.88 -22.20
N ALA A 284 -7.26 17.18 -22.02
CA ALA A 284 -8.13 18.27 -22.48
C ALA A 284 -8.37 18.24 -23.99
N TRP A 285 -7.32 17.98 -24.78
CA TRP A 285 -7.43 17.83 -26.25
C TRP A 285 -8.39 16.70 -26.63
N ARG A 286 -8.34 15.54 -25.95
CA ARG A 286 -9.24 14.41 -26.21
C ARG A 286 -10.68 14.72 -25.82
N THR A 287 -10.89 15.32 -24.65
CA THR A 287 -12.22 15.74 -24.18
C THR A 287 -12.87 16.73 -25.14
N ALA A 288 -12.11 17.72 -25.64
CA ALA A 288 -12.61 18.70 -26.60
C ALA A 288 -13.10 18.07 -27.92
N ARG A 289 -12.60 16.89 -28.28
CA ARG A 289 -13.01 16.13 -29.47
C ARG A 289 -14.19 15.19 -29.23
N GLY A 290 -14.75 15.18 -28.02
CA GLY A 290 -15.79 14.23 -27.64
C GLY A 290 -15.29 12.79 -27.59
N GLU A 291 -13.97 12.55 -27.54
CA GLU A 291 -13.45 11.23 -27.21
C GLU A 291 -13.84 10.95 -25.76
N GLN A 292 -14.93 10.19 -25.56
CA GLN A 292 -15.32 9.76 -24.23
C GLN A 292 -14.17 8.95 -23.63
N ILE A 293 -13.67 9.46 -22.52
CA ILE A 293 -12.72 8.79 -21.64
C ILE A 293 -13.58 7.83 -20.84
N PRO A 294 -13.58 6.52 -21.10
CA PRO A 294 -14.49 5.64 -20.39
C PRO A 294 -13.95 5.48 -18.97
N PRO A 295 -14.71 5.81 -17.93
CA PRO A 295 -14.51 5.19 -16.63
C PRO A 295 -15.06 3.77 -16.74
N GLY A 296 -14.18 2.79 -17.03
CA GLY A 296 -14.45 1.37 -16.74
C GLY A 296 -15.57 0.64 -17.50
N SER A 297 -15.87 0.93 -18.77
CA SER A 297 -16.90 0.17 -19.52
C SER A 297 -16.42 -0.42 -20.86
N ASN A 298 -16.73 -1.72 -21.05
CA ASN A 298 -16.63 -2.47 -22.31
C ASN A 298 -17.77 -2.10 -23.30
N GLY A 299 -18.09 -0.80 -23.42
CA GLY A 299 -19.24 -0.33 -24.19
C GLY A 299 -18.82 0.49 -25.41
N ASN A 300 -19.09 -0.06 -26.61
CA ASN A 300 -19.17 0.60 -27.93
C ASN A 300 -18.35 1.89 -28.15
N ARG A 301 -17.16 1.70 -28.73
CA ARG A 301 -16.42 2.74 -29.46
C ARG A 301 -17.16 3.14 -30.74
N ARG A 302 -17.63 4.38 -30.84
CA ARG A 302 -17.70 5.15 -32.11
C ARG A 302 -18.20 6.56 -31.86
N ILE A 303 -17.34 7.55 -32.02
CA ILE A 303 -17.39 8.57 -33.11
C ILE A 303 -15.93 8.96 -33.36
N ALA A 304 -15.30 8.43 -34.42
CA ALA A 304 -14.01 8.94 -34.86
C ALA A 304 -14.27 10.18 -35.72
N ALA A 305 -14.19 11.37 -35.10
CA ALA A 305 -14.09 12.60 -35.89
C ALA A 305 -12.86 12.49 -36.80
N MET A 306 -13.01 12.82 -38.09
CA MET A 306 -11.88 12.84 -39.02
C MET A 306 -10.86 13.87 -38.52
N GLU A 307 -9.75 13.40 -37.95
CA GLU A 307 -8.63 14.26 -37.57
C GLU A 307 -8.01 14.89 -38.83
N THR A 308 -7.85 16.22 -38.81
CA THR A 308 -7.08 16.93 -39.83
C THR A 308 -5.60 16.52 -39.77
N VAL A 309 -4.85 16.77 -40.84
CA VAL A 309 -3.40 16.47 -40.88
C VAL A 309 -2.64 17.30 -39.82
N GLU A 310 -3.07 18.53 -39.58
CA GLU A 310 -2.50 19.42 -38.57
C GLU A 310 -2.72 18.87 -37.16
N GLU A 311 -3.95 18.46 -36.85
CA GLU A 311 -4.31 17.87 -35.56
C GLU A 311 -3.54 16.57 -35.28
N LYS A 312 -3.39 15.71 -36.29
CA LYS A 312 -2.54 14.51 -36.19
C LYS A 312 -1.09 14.86 -35.90
N THR A 313 -0.58 15.93 -36.51
CA THR A 313 0.80 16.37 -36.35
C THR A 313 1.02 16.94 -34.96
N GLU A 314 0.11 17.77 -34.46
CA GLU A 314 0.12 18.30 -33.10
C GLU A 314 0.03 17.19 -32.05
N HIS A 315 -0.92 16.28 -32.18
CA HIS A 315 -1.07 15.14 -31.28
C HIS A 315 0.19 14.25 -31.25
N ARG A 316 0.85 14.03 -32.39
CA ARG A 316 2.15 13.35 -32.45
C ARG A 316 3.25 14.11 -31.72
N ARG A 317 3.31 15.44 -31.87
CA ARG A 317 4.27 16.31 -31.15
C ARG A 317 4.04 16.25 -29.64
N MET A 318 2.81 16.39 -29.18
CA MET A 318 2.44 16.27 -27.76
C MET A 318 2.86 14.90 -27.20
N LYS A 319 2.56 13.81 -27.90
CA LYS A 319 2.99 12.46 -27.51
C LYS A 319 4.51 12.30 -27.48
N SER A 320 5.23 12.89 -28.43
CA SER A 320 6.70 12.86 -28.44
C SER A 320 7.26 13.57 -27.22
N ARG A 321 6.78 14.79 -26.97
CA ARG A 321 7.19 15.60 -25.82
C ARG A 321 6.88 14.90 -24.50
N LEU A 322 5.70 14.28 -24.39
CA LEU A 322 5.32 13.55 -23.19
C LEU A 322 6.26 12.37 -22.89
N ARG A 323 6.76 11.68 -23.92
CA ARG A 323 7.74 10.60 -23.73
C ARG A 323 9.08 11.12 -23.21
N GLU A 324 9.54 12.26 -23.69
CA GLU A 324 10.75 12.92 -23.19
C GLU A 324 10.58 13.26 -21.70
N LEU A 325 9.47 13.91 -21.35
CA LEU A 325 9.15 14.28 -19.97
C LEU A 325 9.01 13.07 -19.05
N ALA A 326 8.39 11.99 -19.53
CA ALA A 326 8.27 10.75 -18.76
C ALA A 326 9.62 10.09 -18.51
N ALA A 327 10.58 10.20 -19.43
CA ALA A 327 11.94 9.70 -19.23
C ALA A 327 12.74 10.53 -18.19
N GLU A 328 12.35 11.79 -17.96
CA GLU A 328 12.91 12.63 -16.90
C GLU A 328 12.34 12.32 -15.51
N CYS A 329 11.27 11.51 -15.42
CA CYS A 329 10.61 11.09 -14.18
C CYS A 329 10.49 9.56 -14.06
N PRO A 330 11.61 8.80 -14.05
CA PRO A 330 11.57 7.34 -13.93
C PRO A 330 10.88 6.87 -12.64
N GLU A 331 10.87 7.70 -11.59
CA GLU A 331 10.29 7.43 -10.27
C GLU A 331 8.76 7.26 -10.31
N VAL A 332 8.09 7.67 -11.38
CA VAL A 332 6.64 7.44 -11.58
C VAL A 332 6.39 6.03 -12.16
N TRP A 333 7.38 5.47 -12.88
CA TRP A 333 7.24 4.23 -13.66
C TRP A 333 7.92 3.03 -13.01
N TYR A 334 7.87 2.96 -11.69
CA TYR A 334 8.56 1.95 -10.89
C TYR A 334 7.86 0.58 -10.88
N ASP A 335 8.65 -0.44 -10.57
CA ASP A 335 8.19 -1.82 -10.35
C ASP A 335 8.55 -2.26 -8.92
N ILE A 336 7.54 -2.26 -8.05
CA ILE A 336 7.71 -2.63 -6.63
C ILE A 336 8.23 -4.05 -6.48
N THR A 337 7.84 -4.96 -7.37
CA THR A 337 8.19 -6.38 -7.29
C THR A 337 9.67 -6.63 -7.54
N LYS A 338 10.32 -5.70 -8.25
CA LYS A 338 11.75 -5.73 -8.58
C LYS A 338 12.60 -4.90 -7.62
N GLY A 339 11.99 -4.16 -6.70
CA GLY A 339 12.71 -3.21 -5.85
C GLY A 339 13.27 -2.01 -6.63
N SER A 340 12.76 -1.74 -7.83
CA SER A 340 13.23 -0.65 -8.68
C SER A 340 12.35 0.59 -8.47
N PHE A 341 12.53 1.24 -7.32
CA PHE A 341 11.80 2.44 -6.92
C PHE A 341 12.61 3.33 -5.98
N VAL A 342 12.23 4.60 -5.91
CA VAL A 342 12.66 5.52 -4.87
C VAL A 342 11.98 5.16 -3.54
N SER A 343 12.76 5.06 -2.48
CA SER A 343 12.31 4.73 -1.13
C SER A 343 12.53 5.89 -0.15
N GLN A 344 12.20 5.70 1.12
CA GLN A 344 12.55 6.63 2.19
C GLN A 344 14.06 6.89 2.29
N TYR A 345 14.89 5.93 1.88
CA TYR A 345 16.34 6.03 1.95
C TYR A 345 16.90 7.05 0.96
N ASP A 346 16.29 7.17 -0.22
CA ASP A 346 16.65 8.19 -1.20
C ASP A 346 16.37 9.60 -0.67
N LEU A 347 15.27 9.77 0.06
CA LEU A 347 14.94 11.05 0.71
C LEU A 347 15.99 11.41 1.77
N LEU A 348 16.42 10.43 2.58
CA LEU A 348 17.47 10.62 3.58
C LEU A 348 18.82 10.95 2.94
N ALA A 349 19.24 10.18 1.93
CA ALA A 349 20.53 10.37 1.27
C ALA A 349 20.64 11.73 0.56
N SER A 350 19.56 12.20 -0.04
CA SER A 350 19.53 13.50 -0.75
C SER A 350 19.14 14.69 0.14
N GLY A 351 18.70 14.46 1.38
CA GLY A 351 18.19 15.50 2.27
C GLY A 351 16.93 16.20 1.73
N THR A 352 16.16 15.52 0.89
CA THR A 352 14.97 16.07 0.23
C THR A 352 13.68 15.52 0.83
N ARG A 353 12.55 16.06 0.37
CA ARG A 353 11.20 15.60 0.75
C ARG A 353 10.51 14.94 -0.43
N ILE A 354 9.46 14.18 -0.16
CA ILE A 354 8.54 13.75 -1.21
C ILE A 354 7.67 14.94 -1.66
N TYR A 355 7.60 15.15 -2.96
CA TYR A 355 6.68 16.06 -3.62
C TYR A 355 5.53 15.25 -4.22
N VAL A 356 4.29 15.65 -3.93
CA VAL A 356 3.08 15.09 -4.53
C VAL A 356 2.47 16.16 -5.41
N HIS A 357 2.26 15.87 -6.70
CA HIS A 357 1.69 16.86 -7.59
C HIS A 357 0.27 17.28 -7.14
N PRO A 358 -0.07 18.58 -7.09
CA PRO A 358 -1.36 19.04 -6.56
C PRO A 358 -2.58 18.41 -7.24
N TRP A 359 -2.55 18.28 -8.57
CA TRP A 359 -3.61 17.58 -9.30
C TRP A 359 -3.71 16.11 -8.89
N ALA A 360 -2.58 15.44 -8.66
CA ALA A 360 -2.60 14.03 -8.28
C ALA A 360 -3.16 13.82 -6.88
N ALA A 361 -2.91 14.76 -5.97
CA ALA A 361 -3.50 14.73 -4.63
C ALA A 361 -5.03 14.95 -4.67
N ALA A 362 -5.53 15.77 -5.60
CA ALA A 362 -6.94 16.16 -5.72
C ALA A 362 -7.79 15.24 -6.62
N ALA A 363 -7.16 14.54 -7.57
CA ALA A 363 -7.89 13.69 -8.52
C ALA A 363 -8.41 12.41 -7.85
N PRO A 364 -9.63 11.94 -8.19
CA PRO A 364 -10.11 10.63 -7.79
C PRO A 364 -9.17 9.50 -8.21
N ILE A 365 -9.05 8.45 -7.39
CA ILE A 365 -8.21 7.28 -7.67
C ILE A 365 -8.49 6.67 -9.06
N ALA A 366 -9.75 6.59 -9.49
CA ALA A 366 -10.13 6.08 -10.80
C ALA A 366 -9.48 6.87 -11.95
N LEU A 367 -9.44 8.20 -11.81
CA LEU A 367 -8.85 9.09 -12.81
C LEU A 367 -7.33 8.96 -12.83
N LEU A 368 -6.71 8.74 -11.67
CA LEU A 368 -5.27 8.49 -11.57
C LEU A 368 -4.88 7.17 -12.22
N GLN A 369 -5.61 6.09 -11.95
CA GLN A 369 -5.42 4.79 -12.59
C GLN A 369 -5.52 4.90 -14.11
N TYR A 370 -6.54 5.60 -14.61
CA TYR A 370 -6.70 5.86 -16.03
C TYR A 370 -5.50 6.61 -16.61
N THR A 371 -5.06 7.66 -15.93
CA THR A 371 -3.97 8.53 -16.38
C THR A 371 -2.64 7.78 -16.39
N GLU A 372 -2.36 6.97 -15.38
CA GLU A 372 -1.21 6.07 -15.29
C GLU A 372 -1.21 5.07 -16.45
N GLN A 373 -2.31 4.33 -16.63
CA GLN A 373 -2.43 3.32 -17.70
C GLN A 373 -2.26 3.95 -19.08
N TYR A 374 -2.86 5.12 -19.28
CA TYR A 374 -2.72 5.86 -20.52
C TYR A 374 -1.27 6.26 -20.78
N ALA A 375 -0.61 6.88 -19.80
CA ALA A 375 0.78 7.28 -19.91
C ALA A 375 1.71 6.07 -20.17
N ALA A 376 1.52 4.97 -19.45
CA ALA A 376 2.26 3.72 -19.65
C ALA A 376 2.07 3.17 -21.08
N SER A 377 0.85 3.23 -21.63
CA SER A 377 0.57 2.79 -23.00
C SER A 377 1.32 3.62 -24.06
N LEU A 378 1.54 4.91 -23.80
CA LEU A 378 2.29 5.79 -24.71
C LEU A 378 3.78 5.49 -24.70
N LEU A 379 4.30 5.00 -23.57
CA LEU A 379 5.70 4.58 -23.41
C LEU A 379 5.97 3.22 -24.08
N GLN A 380 5.06 2.24 -23.92
CA GLN A 380 5.25 0.88 -24.47
C GLN A 380 5.26 0.82 -26.01
N GLN A 381 4.53 1.71 -26.70
CA GLN A 381 4.47 1.74 -28.18
C GLN A 381 5.83 1.97 -28.88
N ARG A 382 6.87 2.41 -28.16
CA ARG A 382 8.23 2.58 -28.70
C ARG A 382 9.04 1.28 -28.70
N ASN A 383 8.90 0.47 -27.65
CA ASN A 383 9.70 -0.75 -27.48
C ASN A 383 9.31 -1.81 -28.52
N SER A 384 8.03 -1.91 -28.85
CA SER A 384 7.56 -2.83 -29.90
C SER A 384 8.01 -2.43 -31.31
N ARG A 385 8.16 -1.13 -31.60
CA ARG A 385 8.65 -0.65 -32.90
C ARG A 385 10.17 -0.71 -33.02
N SER A 386 10.89 -0.46 -31.92
CA SER A 386 12.36 -0.49 -31.92
C SER A 386 12.87 -1.93 -32.00
N GLY A 387 12.25 -2.87 -31.27
CA GLY A 387 12.56 -4.30 -31.38
C GLY A 387 12.20 -4.91 -32.74
N ALA A 388 11.14 -4.42 -33.41
CA ALA A 388 10.80 -4.86 -34.76
C ALA A 388 11.78 -4.36 -35.83
N VAL A 389 12.40 -3.19 -35.64
CA VAL A 389 13.42 -2.65 -36.55
C VAL A 389 14.79 -3.31 -36.32
N GLU A 390 15.12 -3.71 -35.09
CA GLU A 390 16.31 -4.51 -34.80
C GLU A 390 16.16 -5.96 -35.23
N ALA A 391 14.98 -6.59 -35.11
CA ALA A 391 14.74 -7.94 -35.60
C ALA A 391 14.63 -8.04 -37.15
N ALA A 392 14.47 -6.90 -37.83
CA ALA A 392 14.45 -6.81 -39.29
C ALA A 392 15.81 -6.44 -39.91
N LYS A 393 16.84 -6.23 -39.08
CA LYS A 393 18.24 -6.07 -39.47
C LYS A 393 19.00 -7.36 -39.16
#